data_AF-A0A536TJV6-F1
#
_entry.id   AF-A0A536TJV6-F1
#
_cell.length_a   1.000
_cell.length_b   1.000
_cell.length_c   1.000
_cell.angle_alpha   90.00
_cell.angle_beta   90.00
_cell.angle_gamma   90.00
#
_symmetry.space_group_name_H-M   'P 1'
#
loop_
_entity.id
_entity.type
_entity.pdbx_description
1 polymer ?
#
loop_
_entity_poly.entity_id
_entity_poly.type
_entity_poly.pdbx_seq_one_letter_code
_entity_poly.pdbx_strand_id
1 'polypeptide(L)'
;MTTRRAIEMSALEDLPNVGRAIAANFRTLGILRPAQLKGRNPYVLYERLNRVTGERHDPCLLDTFIAAVRFVDGGPAKPWWSYTAERKRALAARTGRVSSPLARLYVETARRRSP
;
A
#
# COMPACT_ATOMS: atom_id res chain seq x y z
N MET A 1 -4.10 -23.49 -16.02
CA MET A 1 -4.41 -22.08 -16.34
C MET A 1 -3.11 -21.40 -16.72
N THR A 2 -2.91 -21.21 -18.02
CA THR A 2 -1.62 -20.89 -18.64
C THR A 2 -1.22 -19.44 -18.35
N THR A 3 -0.04 -19.29 -17.75
CA THR A 3 0.70 -18.05 -17.56
C THR A 3 0.73 -17.26 -18.87
N ARG A 4 0.00 -16.14 -18.96
CA ARG A 4 0.17 -15.20 -20.07
C ARG A 4 1.58 -14.63 -19.91
N ARG A 5 2.48 -15.03 -20.82
CA ARG A 5 3.89 -14.63 -20.88
C ARG A 5 4.02 -13.11 -20.79
N ALA A 6 5.14 -12.66 -20.25
CA ALA A 6 5.56 -11.26 -20.05
C ALA A 6 5.56 -10.33 -21.29
N ILE A 7 4.93 -10.73 -22.40
CA ILE A 7 4.89 -10.05 -23.70
C ILE A 7 3.75 -9.02 -23.80
N GLU A 8 2.71 -9.05 -22.95
CA GLU A 8 1.45 -8.33 -23.26
C GLU A 8 1.12 -7.09 -22.40
N MET A 9 1.95 -6.68 -21.43
CA MET A 9 1.57 -5.60 -20.49
C MET A 9 2.41 -4.34 -20.68
N SER A 10 2.04 -3.58 -21.70
CA SER A 10 2.71 -2.33 -22.04
C SER A 10 2.13 -1.12 -21.29
N ALA A 11 0.84 -1.18 -20.95
CA ALA A 11 0.11 -0.13 -20.25
C ALA A 11 -0.19 -0.53 -18.80
N LEU A 12 -0.34 0.47 -17.93
CA LEU A 12 -0.71 0.24 -16.53
C LEU A 12 -2.11 -0.36 -16.43
N GLU A 13 -3.01 0.02 -17.33
CA GLU A 13 -4.39 -0.46 -17.41
C GLU A 13 -4.50 -1.94 -17.78
N ASP A 14 -3.41 -2.56 -18.24
CA ASP A 14 -3.35 -4.01 -18.47
C ASP A 14 -3.22 -4.79 -17.13
N LEU A 15 -2.91 -4.11 -16.02
CA LEU A 15 -2.79 -4.74 -14.70
C LEU A 15 -4.16 -5.08 -14.10
N PRO A 16 -4.28 -6.25 -13.45
CA PRO A 16 -5.46 -6.56 -12.65
C PRO A 16 -5.74 -5.46 -11.62
N ASN A 17 -7.02 -5.08 -11.48
CA ASN A 17 -7.51 -4.01 -10.57
C ASN A 17 -7.09 -2.57 -10.95
N VAL A 18 -6.42 -2.36 -12.08
CA VAL A 18 -5.92 -1.04 -12.47
C VAL A 18 -6.76 -0.48 -13.61
N GLY A 19 -7.77 0.34 -13.27
CA GLY A 19 -8.45 1.20 -14.24
C GLY A 19 -7.72 2.53 -14.43
N ARG A 20 -8.26 3.39 -15.33
CA ARG A 20 -7.69 4.71 -15.67
C ARG A 20 -7.33 5.57 -14.44
N ALA A 21 -8.19 5.61 -13.43
CA ALA A 21 -7.95 6.38 -12.21
C ALA A 21 -6.74 5.86 -11.40
N ILE A 22 -6.62 4.54 -11.26
CA ILE A 22 -5.49 3.91 -10.57
C ILE A 22 -4.20 4.09 -11.36
N ALA A 23 -4.27 3.97 -12.69
CA ALA A 23 -3.14 4.24 -13.56
C ALA A 23 -2.69 5.71 -13.48
N ALA A 24 -3.62 6.67 -13.37
CA ALA A 24 -3.29 8.07 -13.13
C ALA A 24 -2.53 8.26 -11.81
N ASN A 25 -2.94 7.58 -10.74
CA ASN A 25 -2.21 7.61 -9.46
C ASN A 25 -0.77 7.08 -9.60
N PHE A 26 -0.54 6.01 -10.36
CA PHE A 26 0.82 5.56 -10.66
C PHE A 26 1.61 6.58 -11.49
N ARG A 27 0.97 7.21 -12.48
CA ARG A 27 1.61 8.27 -13.30
C ARG A 27 1.99 9.49 -12.45
N THR A 28 1.18 9.89 -11.48
CA THR A 28 1.52 10.91 -10.48
C THR A 28 2.80 10.57 -9.69
N LEU A 29 3.10 9.28 -9.52
CA LEU A 29 4.33 8.80 -8.87
C LEU A 29 5.54 8.67 -9.82
N GLY A 30 5.38 9.02 -11.10
CA GLY A 30 6.38 8.84 -12.16
C GLY A 30 6.47 7.39 -12.67
N ILE A 31 5.46 6.57 -12.41
CA ILE A 31 5.37 5.17 -12.88
C ILE A 31 4.47 5.17 -14.11
N LEU A 32 5.04 4.88 -15.27
CA LEU A 32 4.37 4.97 -16.57
C LEU A 32 4.05 3.59 -17.16
N ARG A 33 4.76 2.54 -16.73
CA ARG A 33 4.62 1.17 -17.26
C ARG A 33 4.66 0.12 -16.15
N PRO A 34 3.97 -1.02 -16.31
CA PRO A 34 3.94 -2.09 -15.30
C PRO A 34 5.30 -2.54 -14.79
N ALA A 35 6.30 -2.68 -15.68
CA ALA A 35 7.65 -3.12 -15.30
C ALA A 35 8.31 -2.25 -14.22
N GLN A 36 7.95 -0.97 -14.11
CA GLN A 36 8.51 -0.05 -13.11
C GLN A 36 7.98 -0.30 -11.69
N LEU A 37 6.93 -1.13 -11.54
CA LEU A 37 6.41 -1.58 -10.25
C LEU A 37 7.21 -2.75 -9.66
N LYS A 38 8.03 -3.46 -10.45
CA LYS A 38 8.79 -4.63 -10.00
C LYS A 38 9.66 -4.29 -8.78
N GLY A 39 9.53 -5.06 -7.71
CA GLY A 39 10.28 -4.88 -6.47
C GLY A 39 9.97 -3.60 -5.68
N ARG A 40 8.97 -2.80 -6.08
CA ARG A 40 8.57 -1.60 -5.33
C ARG A 40 7.83 -1.99 -4.06
N ASN A 41 7.93 -1.17 -3.02
CA ASN A 41 7.12 -1.35 -1.82
C ASN A 41 5.78 -0.61 -1.97
N PRO A 42 4.62 -1.30 -1.99
CA PRO A 42 3.32 -0.66 -2.21
C PRO A 42 2.93 0.33 -1.10
N TYR A 43 3.38 0.09 0.14
CA TYR A 43 3.14 1.00 1.27
C TYR A 43 3.89 2.32 1.09
N VAL A 44 5.13 2.26 0.58
CA VAL A 44 5.92 3.47 0.27
C VAL A 44 5.31 4.23 -0.90
N LEU A 45 4.80 3.52 -1.92
CA LEU A 45 4.12 4.16 -3.05
C LEU A 45 2.87 4.91 -2.60
N TYR A 46 2.03 4.29 -1.77
CA TYR A 46 0.83 4.93 -1.23
C TYR A 46 1.15 6.14 -0.35
N GLU A 47 2.14 6.04 0.53
CA GLU A 47 2.60 7.20 1.32
C GLU A 47 3.15 8.31 0.44
N ARG A 48 3.90 7.98 -0.62
CA ARG A 48 4.39 8.97 -1.56
C ARG A 48 3.23 9.64 -2.31
N LEU A 49 2.19 8.89 -2.67
CA LEU A 49 1.01 9.45 -3.32
C LEU A 49 0.34 10.47 -2.40
N ASN A 50 0.06 10.08 -1.15
CA ASN A 50 -0.53 10.98 -0.17
C ASN A 50 0.28 12.26 0.02
N ARG A 51 1.62 12.16 0.06
CA ARG A 51 2.50 13.34 0.16
C ARG A 51 2.45 14.22 -1.08
N VAL A 52 2.46 13.64 -2.27
CA VAL A 52 2.48 14.40 -3.54
C VAL A 52 1.14 15.07 -3.81
N THR A 53 0.02 14.43 -3.46
CA THR A 53 -1.32 15.00 -3.64
C THR A 53 -1.76 15.89 -2.48
N GLY A 54 -1.06 15.86 -1.34
CA GLY A 54 -1.40 16.64 -0.15
C GLY A 54 -2.64 16.12 0.61
N GLU A 55 -3.18 14.97 0.24
CA GLU A 55 -4.37 14.37 0.85
C GLU A 55 -4.13 12.91 1.24
N ARG A 56 -4.86 12.44 2.25
CA ARG A 56 -4.85 11.03 2.62
C ARG A 56 -5.88 10.29 1.80
N HIS A 57 -5.42 9.58 0.77
CA HIS A 57 -6.27 8.72 -0.07
C HIS A 57 -6.94 7.62 0.74
N ASP A 58 -8.08 7.11 0.26
CA ASP A 58 -8.76 5.99 0.91
C ASP A 58 -7.84 4.77 1.06
N PRO A 59 -7.81 4.09 2.23
CA PRO A 59 -6.91 2.97 2.44
C PRO A 59 -7.13 1.77 1.51
N CYS A 60 -8.30 1.62 0.87
CA CYS A 60 -8.52 0.57 -0.13
C CYS A 60 -7.65 0.77 -1.39
N LEU A 61 -7.20 1.99 -1.69
CA LEU A 61 -6.25 2.24 -2.76
C LEU A 61 -4.91 1.52 -2.52
N LEU A 62 -4.47 1.45 -1.25
CA LEU A 62 -3.28 0.69 -0.88
C LEU A 62 -3.46 -0.81 -1.15
N ASP A 63 -4.66 -1.37 -0.95
CA ASP A 63 -4.93 -2.77 -1.28
C ASP A 63 -4.75 -3.03 -2.79
N THR A 64 -5.16 -2.09 -3.64
CA THR A 64 -4.91 -2.12 -5.08
C THR A 64 -3.43 -2.01 -5.43
N PHE A 65 -2.67 -1.16 -4.74
CA PHE A 65 -1.21 -1.06 -4.94
C PHE A 65 -0.49 -2.35 -4.55
N ILE A 66 -0.90 -2.99 -3.44
CA ILE A 66 -0.37 -4.29 -3.04
C ILE A 66 -0.64 -5.32 -4.13
N ALA A 67 -1.90 -5.42 -4.60
CA ALA A 67 -2.26 -6.37 -5.65
C ALA A 67 -1.46 -6.16 -6.95
N ALA A 68 -1.33 -4.92 -7.41
CA ALA A 68 -0.62 -4.59 -8.64
C ALA A 68 0.88 -4.94 -8.55
N VAL A 69 1.55 -4.55 -7.45
CA VAL A 69 2.97 -4.87 -7.25
C VAL A 69 3.19 -6.37 -7.17
N ARG A 70 2.39 -7.09 -6.36
CA ARG A 70 2.53 -8.55 -6.20
C ARG A 70 2.32 -9.31 -7.50
N PHE A 71 1.41 -8.84 -8.34
CA PHE A 71 1.18 -9.40 -9.65
C PHE A 71 2.40 -9.19 -10.58
N VAL A 72 2.94 -7.96 -10.66
CA VAL A 72 4.18 -7.68 -11.41
C VAL A 72 5.38 -8.46 -10.87
N ASP A 73 5.39 -8.74 -9.57
CA ASP A 73 6.41 -9.55 -8.93
C ASP A 73 6.33 -11.05 -9.30
N GLY A 74 5.26 -11.49 -9.97
CA GLY A 74 5.07 -12.87 -10.43
C GLY A 74 4.02 -13.65 -9.63
N GLY A 75 3.31 -12.98 -8.71
CA GLY A 75 2.17 -13.57 -8.00
C GLY A 75 0.93 -13.71 -8.90
N PRO A 76 -0.06 -14.52 -8.50
CA PRO A 76 -1.29 -14.67 -9.25
C PRO A 76 -2.12 -13.37 -9.22
N ALA A 77 -2.94 -13.15 -10.26
CA ALA A 77 -3.94 -12.11 -10.23
C ALA A 77 -4.95 -12.40 -9.11
N LYS A 78 -5.16 -11.43 -8.21
CA LYS A 78 -6.14 -11.50 -7.14
C LYS A 78 -6.97 -10.21 -7.13
N PRO A 79 -8.25 -10.28 -6.72
CA PRO A 79 -8.99 -9.06 -6.45
C PRO A 79 -8.31 -8.27 -5.34
N TRP A 80 -8.29 -6.93 -5.45
CA TRP A 80 -7.59 -6.06 -4.51
C TRP A 80 -8.02 -6.30 -3.05
N TRP A 81 -9.31 -6.56 -2.78
CA TRP A 81 -9.82 -6.75 -1.42
C TRP A 81 -9.25 -7.97 -0.70
N SER A 82 -8.64 -8.92 -1.42
CA SER A 82 -7.91 -10.05 -0.81
C SER A 82 -6.74 -9.61 0.07
N TYR A 83 -6.22 -8.40 -0.12
CA TYR A 83 -5.12 -7.82 0.66
C TYR A 83 -5.58 -6.95 1.84
N THR A 84 -6.89 -6.75 2.03
CA THR A 84 -7.45 -5.91 3.10
C THR A 84 -6.94 -6.31 4.49
N ALA A 85 -6.91 -7.62 4.78
CA ALA A 85 -6.46 -8.14 6.06
C ALA A 85 -4.95 -7.91 6.27
N GLU A 86 -4.14 -8.07 5.22
CA GLU A 86 -2.71 -7.77 5.24
C GLU A 86 -2.47 -6.29 5.53
N ARG A 87 -3.14 -5.39 4.80
CA ARG A 87 -3.05 -3.94 5.03
C ARG A 87 -3.43 -3.56 6.45
N LYS A 88 -4.58 -4.05 6.96
CA LYS A 88 -5.04 -3.72 8.32
C LYS A 88 -3.99 -4.10 9.36
N ARG A 89 -3.40 -5.30 9.28
CA ARG A 89 -2.32 -5.74 10.17
C ARG A 89 -1.09 -4.85 10.05
N ALA A 90 -0.65 -4.56 8.82
CA ALA A 90 0.53 -3.75 8.56
C ALA A 90 0.38 -2.31 9.10
N LEU A 91 -0.77 -1.67 8.90
CA LEU A 91 -1.01 -0.32 9.39
C LEU A 91 -1.15 -0.28 10.92
N ALA A 92 -1.83 -1.25 11.54
CA ALA A 92 -1.92 -1.34 13.00
C ALA A 92 -0.53 -1.46 13.66
N ALA A 93 0.35 -2.29 13.09
CA ALA A 93 1.72 -2.45 13.56
C ALA A 93 2.60 -1.19 13.41
N ARG A 94 2.18 -0.23 12.57
CA ARG A 94 2.87 1.06 12.39
C ARG A 94 2.34 2.12 13.35
N THR A 95 1.03 2.14 13.59
CA THR A 95 0.41 3.02 14.60
C THR A 95 0.85 2.65 16.01
N GLY A 96 0.96 1.36 16.32
CA GLY A 96 1.44 0.88 17.64
C GLY A 96 2.92 1.18 17.93
N ARG A 97 3.68 1.67 16.95
CA ARG A 97 5.10 2.01 17.10
C ARG A 97 5.34 3.45 17.57
N VAL A 98 4.30 4.28 17.65
CA VAL A 98 4.37 5.60 18.29
C VAL A 98 4.20 5.41 19.80
N SER A 99 5.22 4.89 20.48
CA SER A 99 5.31 5.09 21.91
C SER A 99 5.76 6.54 22.15
N SER A 100 4.81 7.43 22.36
CA SER A 100 5.13 8.76 22.89
C SER A 100 5.88 8.57 24.22
N PRO A 101 7.07 9.15 24.39
CA PRO A 101 7.75 9.16 25.69
C PRO A 101 6.85 9.72 26.80
N LEU A 102 5.99 10.69 26.45
CA LEU A 102 5.00 11.28 27.36
C LEU A 102 3.88 10.31 27.73
N ALA A 103 3.45 9.43 26.82
CA ALA A 103 2.42 8.43 27.11
C ALA A 103 2.94 7.35 28.09
N ARG A 104 4.24 7.00 28.04
CA ARG A 104 4.86 6.10 29.03
C ARG A 104 4.94 6.75 30.42
N LEU A 105 5.35 8.02 30.49
CA LEU A 105 5.44 8.76 31.75
C LEU A 105 4.06 8.93 32.42
N TYR A 106 3.02 9.15 31.62
CA TYR A 106 1.65 9.28 32.13
C TYR A 106 1.14 7.97 32.79
N VAL A 107 1.36 6.83 32.15
CA VAL A 107 0.95 5.52 32.72
C VAL A 107 1.76 5.18 33.99
N GLU A 108 3.04 5.53 34.03
CA GLU A 108 3.90 5.24 35.18
C GLU A 108 3.61 6.13 36.40
N THR A 109 3.30 7.41 36.18
CA THR A 109 2.85 8.31 37.25
C THR A 109 1.46 7.95 37.77
N ALA A 110 0.54 7.50 36.90
CA ALA A 110 -0.80 7.06 37.30
C ALA A 110 -0.76 5.84 38.24
N ARG A 111 0.18 4.90 38.03
CA ARG A 111 0.36 3.74 38.92
C ARG A 111 0.93 4.07 40.30
N ARG A 112 1.62 5.20 40.45
CA ARG A 112 2.19 5.65 41.74
C ARG A 112 1.24 6.51 42.58
N ARG A 113 0.06 6.85 42.05
CA ARG A 113 -0.93 7.72 42.72
C ARG A 113 -2.21 6.99 43.17
N SER A 114 -2.29 5.68 43.00
CA SER A 114 -3.35 4.88 43.64
C SER A 114 -2.91 4.51 45.05
N PRO A 115 -3.68 4.84 46.10
CA PRO A 115 -3.43 4.35 47.46
C PRO A 115 -3.58 2.83 47.56
#